data_AF-A0AAW9R5A1-F1
#
_entry.id   AF-A0AAW9R5A1-F1
#
_cell.length_a   1.000
_cell.length_b   1.000
_cell.length_c   1.000
_cell.angle_alpha   90.00
_cell.angle_beta   90.00
_cell.angle_gamma   90.00
#
_symmetry.space_group_name_H-M   'P 1'
#
loop_
_entity.id
_entity.type
_entity.pdbx_description
1 polymer ?
#
loop_
_entity_poly.entity_id
_entity_poly.type
_entity_poly.pdbx_seq_one_letter_code
_entity_poly.pdbx_strand_id
1 'polypeptide(L)'
;MQEHAEQHRHGAEAKTKAAGTRPHERWLLASTVAATVSLIAAIGPGFASATVDDHLIQRWVQPLPLPEPMVETEAGAHGEDAAAQGTQVAEWRTVEVKPGQTMGAVFASLSLPSSLLHRLLERPGLREPLTRVRAGARFDFLIGSDGSLRGLRFERDEARIATVTIDGDAIHEEIAQRDIQHRVNMASGVIEGSLVAAAGKSGIGYGTVLEMAKVFGYDIDFTQDLRVGDTFNVVYEEVYRDGERLRSGDILAASFINQGKPYHAFRYTFADGRTEYFDLEGRPMKKSFLRIPVEFTRISSQFTTARRHPVLGTMRAHKGVDYAARTGTPIMAAGEGRISFAGWQNGYGRTVIVDHGRGYTTLYGHMSRLGGYAKGARVRQGDTIGYVGASGLATGPHLHYEFRINGAHRDPLKVTLPKPEPLPASELGRFQEQTRPLLARLDLLGGKRHYAAR
;
A
#
# COMPACT_ATOMS: atom_id res chain seq x y z
N MET A 1 27.25 55.58 -36.83
CA MET A 1 27.01 56.82 -37.58
C MET A 1 27.27 56.50 -39.04
N GLN A 2 26.36 56.50 -40.00
CA GLN A 2 24.90 56.72 -40.17
C GLN A 2 24.54 55.79 -41.36
N GLU A 3 23.54 54.90 -41.36
CA GLU A 3 22.08 55.08 -41.30
C GLU A 3 21.46 55.86 -42.48
N HIS A 4 20.48 55.19 -43.14
CA HIS A 4 19.33 55.63 -43.97
C HIS A 4 19.24 54.80 -45.26
N ALA A 5 18.34 53.82 -45.47
CA ALA A 5 16.89 53.64 -45.23
C ALA A 5 15.96 54.26 -46.29
N GLU A 6 14.90 53.49 -46.59
CA GLU A 6 13.67 53.74 -47.40
C GLU A 6 13.75 53.45 -48.91
N GLN A 7 13.09 52.41 -49.44
CA GLN A 7 11.65 52.06 -49.58
C GLN A 7 10.91 52.79 -50.72
N HIS A 8 10.42 52.03 -51.70
CA HIS A 8 9.06 52.04 -52.29
C HIS A 8 8.96 50.99 -53.43
N ARG A 9 8.25 49.88 -53.23
CA ARG A 9 6.88 49.54 -53.70
C ARG A 9 6.71 49.30 -55.22
N HIS A 10 6.58 48.02 -55.59
CA HIS A 10 5.63 47.43 -56.56
C HIS A 10 5.73 45.90 -56.36
N GLY A 11 4.70 45.08 -56.12
CA GLY A 11 3.32 45.13 -56.58
C GLY A 11 3.11 44.01 -57.62
N ALA A 12 3.01 42.74 -57.18
CA ALA A 12 2.59 41.63 -58.05
C ALA A 12 1.85 40.56 -57.24
N GLU A 13 0.52 40.57 -57.41
CA GLU A 13 -0.47 39.68 -56.83
C GLU A 13 -0.36 38.27 -57.43
N ALA A 14 -0.28 37.25 -56.57
CA ALA A 14 -0.45 35.86 -56.99
C ALA A 14 -1.94 35.51 -57.06
N LYS A 15 -2.45 35.37 -58.28
CA LYS A 15 -3.82 34.92 -58.59
C LYS A 15 -4.06 33.50 -58.05
N THR A 16 -5.03 33.38 -57.14
CA THR A 16 -5.73 32.14 -56.79
C THR A 16 -6.56 31.64 -57.98
N LYS A 17 -6.19 30.49 -58.55
CA LYS A 17 -7.08 29.74 -59.46
C LYS A 17 -7.96 28.80 -58.64
N ALA A 18 -9.24 29.17 -58.52
CA ALA A 18 -10.29 28.25 -58.10
C ALA A 18 -10.47 27.18 -59.19
N ALA A 19 -10.22 25.92 -58.85
CA ALA A 19 -10.58 24.78 -59.69
C ALA A 19 -12.08 24.53 -59.54
N GLY A 20 -12.85 24.85 -60.57
CA GLY A 20 -14.26 24.48 -60.67
C GLY A 20 -14.38 22.96 -60.81
N THR A 21 -14.92 22.31 -59.78
CA THR A 21 -15.28 20.89 -59.83
C THR A 21 -16.50 20.67 -60.72
N ARG A 22 -16.44 19.62 -61.53
CA ARG A 22 -17.42 19.35 -62.60
C ARG A 22 -18.75 18.90 -61.97
N PRO A 23 -19.91 19.26 -62.55
CA PRO A 23 -21.23 18.98 -61.97
C PRO A 23 -21.50 17.49 -61.68
N HIS A 24 -20.80 16.58 -62.36
CA HIS A 24 -20.91 15.13 -62.15
C HIS A 24 -20.31 14.65 -60.82
N GLU A 25 -19.31 15.34 -60.27
CA GLU A 25 -18.69 14.98 -58.98
C GLU A 25 -19.57 15.35 -57.78
N ARG A 26 -20.41 16.40 -57.93
CA ARG A 26 -21.39 16.81 -56.91
C ARG A 26 -22.51 15.77 -56.77
N TRP A 27 -22.91 15.11 -57.86
CA TRP A 27 -23.89 14.02 -57.83
C TRP A 27 -23.35 12.74 -57.20
N LEU A 28 -22.07 12.42 -57.43
CA LEU A 28 -21.41 11.29 -56.78
C LEU A 28 -21.24 11.51 -55.27
N LEU A 29 -20.83 12.69 -54.83
CA LEU A 29 -20.72 13.04 -53.40
C LEU A 29 -22.10 13.14 -52.71
N ALA A 30 -23.12 13.65 -53.39
CA ALA A 30 -24.48 13.66 -52.84
C ALA A 30 -25.04 12.23 -52.69
N SER A 31 -24.74 11.34 -53.64
CA SER A 31 -25.20 9.94 -53.58
C SER A 31 -24.52 9.14 -52.46
N THR A 32 -23.23 9.38 -52.20
CA THR A 32 -22.52 8.70 -51.11
C THR A 32 -22.98 9.20 -49.75
N VAL A 33 -23.22 10.51 -49.57
CA VAL A 33 -23.76 11.06 -48.31
C VAL A 33 -25.19 10.58 -48.06
N ALA A 34 -26.05 10.51 -49.09
CA ALA A 34 -27.40 9.97 -48.96
C ALA A 34 -27.41 8.47 -48.58
N ALA A 35 -26.46 7.70 -49.10
CA ALA A 35 -26.29 6.28 -48.75
C ALA A 35 -25.81 6.09 -47.29
N THR A 36 -24.87 6.91 -46.80
CA THR A 36 -24.43 6.83 -45.39
C THR A 36 -25.51 7.28 -44.41
N VAL A 37 -26.27 8.33 -44.73
CA VAL A 37 -27.39 8.78 -43.86
C VAL A 37 -28.51 7.74 -43.82
N SER A 38 -28.82 7.09 -44.95
CA SER A 38 -29.81 6.00 -44.98
C SER A 38 -29.34 4.75 -44.22
N LEU A 39 -28.04 4.44 -44.25
CA LEU A 39 -27.47 3.33 -43.47
C LEU A 39 -27.51 3.60 -41.96
N ILE A 40 -27.27 4.84 -41.53
CA ILE A 40 -27.36 5.24 -40.11
C ILE A 40 -28.82 5.26 -39.63
N ALA A 41 -29.75 5.73 -40.47
CA ALA A 41 -31.18 5.75 -40.14
C ALA A 41 -31.83 4.34 -40.12
N ALA A 42 -31.29 3.37 -40.87
CA ALA A 42 -31.74 1.98 -40.84
C ALA A 42 -31.22 1.20 -39.61
N ILE A 43 -30.09 1.60 -39.04
CA ILE A 43 -29.49 0.95 -37.85
C ILE A 43 -30.03 1.55 -36.54
N GLY A 44 -30.47 2.82 -36.55
CA GLY A 44 -30.93 3.55 -35.37
C GLY A 44 -32.13 2.95 -34.61
N PRO A 45 -33.21 2.47 -35.26
CA PRO A 45 -34.39 1.97 -34.54
C PRO A 45 -34.29 0.51 -34.09
N GLY A 46 -33.31 -0.27 -34.60
CA GLY A 46 -33.19 -1.72 -34.34
C GLY A 46 -32.43 -2.10 -33.07
N PHE A 47 -31.72 -1.15 -32.44
CA PHE A 47 -30.93 -1.39 -31.22
C PHE A 47 -31.57 -0.84 -29.94
N ALA A 48 -32.78 -0.28 -30.02
CA ALA A 48 -33.52 0.27 -28.88
C ALA A 48 -34.56 -0.68 -28.26
N SER A 49 -34.61 -1.95 -28.68
CA SER A 49 -35.53 -2.96 -28.10
C SER A 49 -34.91 -4.34 -27.93
N ALA A 50 -33.62 -4.42 -27.60
CA ALA A 50 -33.09 -5.56 -26.87
C ALA A 50 -33.15 -5.24 -25.38
N THR A 51 -34.36 -5.26 -24.83
CA THR A 51 -34.55 -5.36 -23.38
C THR A 51 -33.80 -6.61 -22.92
N VAL A 52 -32.81 -6.41 -22.06
CA VAL A 52 -32.28 -7.49 -21.24
C VAL A 52 -33.49 -8.05 -20.49
N ASP A 53 -33.88 -9.28 -20.82
CA ASP A 53 -34.85 -10.05 -20.06
C ASP A 53 -34.35 -10.11 -18.62
N ASP A 54 -34.98 -9.34 -17.73
CA ASP A 54 -34.67 -9.27 -16.29
C ASP A 54 -35.21 -10.51 -15.53
N HIS A 55 -35.58 -11.54 -16.27
CA HIS A 55 -36.03 -12.82 -15.76
C HIS A 55 -35.05 -13.90 -16.20
N LEU A 56 -33.98 -14.13 -15.44
CA LEU A 56 -33.34 -15.46 -15.26
C LEU A 56 -32.19 -15.47 -14.23
N ILE A 57 -32.16 -14.57 -13.23
CA ILE A 57 -31.52 -14.91 -11.94
C ILE A 57 -32.61 -15.55 -11.07
N GLN A 58 -32.88 -16.85 -11.29
CA GLN A 58 -33.44 -17.63 -10.19
C GLN A 58 -32.37 -17.74 -9.12
N ARG A 59 -32.40 -16.81 -8.18
CA ARG A 59 -31.61 -16.86 -6.95
C ARG A 59 -32.19 -18.00 -6.12
N TRP A 60 -31.59 -19.18 -6.22
CA TRP A 60 -31.89 -20.28 -5.30
C TRP A 60 -31.35 -19.90 -3.93
N VAL A 61 -32.16 -19.19 -3.14
CA VAL A 61 -31.95 -19.03 -1.71
C VAL A 61 -32.67 -20.20 -1.07
N GLN A 62 -31.92 -21.22 -0.63
CA GLN A 62 -32.45 -22.15 0.35
C GLN A 62 -32.42 -21.42 1.71
N PRO A 63 -33.57 -21.05 2.30
CA PRO A 63 -33.57 -20.67 3.70
C PRO A 63 -33.23 -21.93 4.50
N LEU A 64 -32.04 -21.95 5.10
CA LEU A 64 -31.75 -22.88 6.19
C LEU A 64 -32.57 -22.38 7.39
N PRO A 65 -33.64 -23.09 7.82
CA PRO A 65 -34.30 -22.73 9.06
C PRO A 65 -33.28 -22.86 10.18
N LEU A 66 -33.08 -21.77 10.93
CA LEU A 66 -32.34 -21.83 12.17
C LEU A 66 -33.09 -22.78 13.11
N PRO A 67 -32.41 -23.72 13.80
CA PRO A 67 -33.06 -24.54 14.81
C PRO A 67 -33.68 -23.62 15.85
N GLU A 68 -34.95 -23.84 16.16
CA GLU A 68 -35.62 -23.11 17.22
C GLU A 68 -34.87 -23.32 18.53
N PRO A 69 -34.62 -22.26 19.32
CA PRO A 69 -33.95 -22.41 20.61
C PRO A 69 -34.77 -23.37 21.47
N MET A 70 -34.14 -24.47 21.91
CA MET A 70 -34.72 -25.35 22.91
C MET A 70 -34.90 -24.57 24.20
N VAL A 71 -36.13 -24.12 24.45
CA VAL A 71 -36.55 -23.64 25.77
C VAL A 71 -36.69 -24.89 26.65
N GLU A 72 -35.66 -25.19 27.43
CA GLU A 72 -35.81 -26.08 28.58
C GLU A 72 -36.83 -25.45 29.52
N THR A 73 -38.04 -25.99 29.48
CA THR A 73 -39.13 -25.60 30.36
C THR A 73 -38.95 -26.37 31.66
N GLU A 74 -38.14 -25.86 32.58
CA GLU A 74 -38.22 -26.29 33.98
C GLU A 74 -39.48 -25.67 34.60
N ALA A 75 -40.56 -26.44 34.56
CA ALA A 75 -41.77 -26.17 35.31
C ALA A 75 -41.50 -26.40 36.81
N GLY A 76 -41.28 -25.31 37.54
CA GLY A 76 -41.26 -25.27 38.99
C GLY A 76 -42.16 -24.13 39.48
N ALA A 77 -43.40 -24.47 39.80
CA ALA A 77 -44.38 -23.57 40.38
C ALA A 77 -43.97 -23.12 41.79
N HIS A 78 -43.89 -21.81 42.05
CA HIS A 78 -44.17 -21.20 43.35
C HIS A 78 -44.47 -19.70 43.23
N GLY A 79 -45.65 -19.31 43.70
CA GLY A 79 -45.86 -18.07 44.46
C GLY A 79 -46.21 -16.80 43.68
N GLU A 80 -47.50 -16.49 43.63
CA GLU A 80 -48.01 -15.12 43.48
C GLU A 80 -47.50 -14.21 44.62
N ASP A 81 -47.53 -12.90 44.35
CA ASP A 81 -47.26 -11.75 45.23
C ASP A 81 -45.79 -11.42 45.56
N ALA A 82 -45.18 -10.62 44.68
CA ALA A 82 -44.36 -9.49 45.12
C ALA A 82 -44.30 -8.40 44.04
N ALA A 83 -44.93 -7.27 44.37
CA ALA A 83 -44.79 -5.94 43.81
C ALA A 83 -43.78 -5.74 42.67
N ALA A 84 -44.31 -5.32 41.52
CA ALA A 84 -43.58 -4.63 40.48
C ALA A 84 -42.89 -3.37 41.06
N GLN A 85 -41.63 -3.51 41.43
CA GLN A 85 -40.70 -2.39 41.52
C GLN A 85 -39.98 -2.33 40.18
N GLY A 86 -40.25 -1.26 39.42
CA GLY A 86 -39.55 -0.99 38.17
C GLY A 86 -38.05 -0.86 38.43
N THR A 87 -37.30 -1.92 38.13
CA THR A 87 -35.85 -1.83 37.96
C THR A 87 -35.61 -1.02 36.70
N GLN A 88 -35.27 0.26 36.86
CA GLN A 88 -34.64 1.02 35.78
C GLN A 88 -33.41 0.24 35.35
N VAL A 89 -33.46 -0.35 34.15
CA VAL A 89 -32.31 -0.99 33.53
C VAL A 89 -31.27 0.12 33.32
N ALA A 90 -30.19 0.10 34.09
CA ALA A 90 -29.11 1.05 33.91
C ALA A 90 -28.57 0.91 32.48
N GLU A 91 -28.68 1.97 31.68
CA GLU A 91 -28.34 1.95 30.26
C GLU A 91 -26.86 2.29 30.05
N TRP A 92 -26.19 1.54 29.20
CA TRP A 92 -24.82 1.82 28.81
C TRP A 92 -24.75 3.05 27.92
N ARG A 93 -23.96 4.05 28.33
CA ARG A 93 -23.71 5.25 27.53
C ARG A 93 -22.39 5.13 26.78
N THR A 94 -22.45 5.03 25.46
CA THR A 94 -21.26 5.06 24.60
C THR A 94 -20.72 6.48 24.42
N VAL A 95 -19.42 6.65 24.60
CA VAL A 95 -18.69 7.89 24.32
C VAL A 95 -17.57 7.61 23.33
N GLU A 96 -17.55 8.37 22.24
CA GLU A 96 -16.46 8.38 21.27
C GLU A 96 -15.48 9.52 21.56
N VAL A 97 -14.19 9.19 21.63
CA VAL A 97 -13.14 10.11 22.06
C VAL A 97 -12.77 11.05 20.91
N LYS A 98 -12.84 12.37 21.16
CA LYS A 98 -12.48 13.39 20.17
C LYS A 98 -10.96 13.56 20.02
N PRO A 99 -10.46 14.10 18.89
CA PRO A 99 -9.05 14.41 18.72
C PRO A 99 -8.50 15.26 19.88
N GLY A 100 -7.43 14.78 20.53
CA GLY A 100 -6.78 15.45 21.66
C GLY A 100 -7.50 15.33 23.01
N GLN A 101 -8.67 14.69 23.07
CA GLN A 101 -9.42 14.50 24.32
C GLN A 101 -8.77 13.41 25.19
N THR A 102 -8.59 13.71 26.47
CA THR A 102 -8.07 12.75 27.46
C THR A 102 -9.20 12.01 28.17
N MET A 103 -8.92 10.85 28.77
CA MET A 103 -9.91 10.15 29.58
C MET A 103 -10.37 10.98 30.79
N GLY A 104 -9.49 11.84 31.34
CA GLY A 104 -9.87 12.80 32.37
C GLY A 104 -10.94 13.80 31.89
N ALA A 105 -10.81 14.31 30.67
CA ALA A 105 -11.81 15.18 30.07
C ALA A 105 -13.11 14.42 29.75
N VAL A 106 -13.03 13.15 29.36
CA VAL A 106 -14.22 12.29 29.20
C VAL A 106 -14.94 12.12 30.54
N PHE A 107 -14.24 11.74 31.61
CA PHE A 107 -14.82 11.60 32.95
C PHE A 107 -15.47 12.90 33.43
N ALA A 108 -14.79 14.04 33.26
CA ALA A 108 -15.34 15.35 33.61
C ALA A 108 -16.64 15.67 32.83
N SER A 109 -16.70 15.32 31.54
CA SER A 109 -17.90 15.53 30.71
C SER A 109 -19.09 14.65 31.12
N LEU A 110 -18.83 13.53 31.80
CA LEU A 110 -19.83 12.65 32.38
C LEU A 110 -20.10 12.94 33.88
N SER A 111 -19.55 14.03 34.42
CA SER A 111 -19.62 14.36 35.85
C SER A 111 -19.06 13.27 36.78
N LEU A 112 -18.14 12.45 36.28
CA LEU A 112 -17.49 11.39 37.05
C LEU A 112 -16.25 11.92 37.80
N PRO A 113 -16.01 11.46 39.04
CA PRO A 113 -14.92 11.98 39.87
C PRO A 113 -13.54 11.57 39.34
N SER A 114 -12.59 12.51 39.36
CA SER A 114 -11.20 12.26 38.92
C SER A 114 -10.46 11.27 39.82
N SER A 115 -10.84 11.16 41.10
CA SER A 115 -10.29 10.17 42.04
C SER A 115 -10.56 8.74 41.57
N LEU A 116 -11.75 8.47 41.02
CA LEU A 116 -12.08 7.16 40.46
C LEU A 116 -11.19 6.82 39.26
N LEU A 117 -10.95 7.77 38.37
CA LEU A 117 -10.02 7.57 37.25
C LEU A 117 -8.62 7.20 37.75
N HIS A 118 -8.11 7.88 38.78
CA HIS A 118 -6.80 7.54 39.36
C HIS A 118 -6.78 6.09 39.89
N ARG A 119 -7.83 5.65 40.61
CA ARG A 119 -7.95 4.25 41.07
C ARG A 119 -7.99 3.26 39.92
N LEU A 120 -8.71 3.56 38.84
CA LEU A 120 -8.71 2.70 37.65
C LEU A 120 -7.30 2.61 37.04
N LEU A 121 -6.56 3.72 36.98
CA LEU A 121 -5.19 3.78 36.44
C LEU A 121 -4.13 3.06 37.30
N GLU A 122 -4.44 2.73 38.55
CA GLU A 122 -3.59 1.88 39.40
C GLU A 122 -3.67 0.40 38.99
N ARG A 123 -4.71 -0.01 38.25
CA ARG A 123 -4.84 -1.36 37.72
C ARG A 123 -4.00 -1.50 36.44
N PRO A 124 -3.03 -2.43 36.37
CA PRO A 124 -2.16 -2.57 35.20
C PRO A 124 -2.93 -2.80 33.88
N GLY A 125 -4.06 -3.52 33.94
CA GLY A 125 -4.94 -3.76 32.79
C GLY A 125 -5.56 -2.48 32.22
N LEU A 126 -5.85 -1.49 33.06
CA LEU A 126 -6.62 -0.30 32.69
C LEU A 126 -5.74 0.93 32.42
N ARG A 127 -4.50 0.95 32.94
CA ARG A 127 -3.60 2.10 32.81
C ARG A 127 -3.34 2.50 31.36
N GLU A 128 -2.90 1.56 30.53
CA GLU A 128 -2.53 1.88 29.15
C GLU A 128 -3.74 2.31 28.30
N PRO A 129 -4.87 1.57 28.28
CA PRO A 129 -6.05 1.96 27.49
C PRO A 129 -6.61 3.32 27.86
N LEU A 130 -6.58 3.69 29.15
CA LEU A 130 -7.14 4.95 29.65
C LEU A 130 -6.17 6.14 29.56
N THR A 131 -4.86 5.91 29.39
CA THR A 131 -3.86 6.98 29.20
C THR A 131 -3.50 7.21 27.74
N ARG A 132 -3.46 6.15 26.92
CA ARG A 132 -3.11 6.21 25.50
C ARG A 132 -4.35 6.15 24.60
N VAL A 133 -5.37 6.90 24.99
CA VAL A 133 -6.63 6.95 24.25
C VAL A 133 -6.40 7.57 22.87
N ARG A 134 -6.95 6.96 21.82
CA ARG A 134 -6.89 7.45 20.44
C ARG A 134 -8.20 8.14 20.08
N ALA A 135 -8.12 9.12 19.18
CA ALA A 135 -9.31 9.71 18.58
C ALA A 135 -10.15 8.61 17.88
N GLY A 136 -11.47 8.66 18.04
CA GLY A 136 -12.40 7.64 17.54
C GLY A 136 -12.54 6.39 18.41
N ALA A 137 -11.74 6.25 19.49
CA ALA A 137 -11.92 5.15 20.43
C ALA A 137 -13.27 5.27 21.16
N ARG A 138 -13.97 4.15 21.34
CA ARG A 138 -15.28 4.08 22.00
C ARG A 138 -15.17 3.42 23.37
N PHE A 139 -15.80 4.04 24.35
CA PHE A 139 -15.92 3.55 25.71
C PHE A 139 -17.39 3.59 26.10
N ASP A 140 -17.91 2.49 26.63
CA ASP A 140 -19.24 2.43 27.19
C ASP A 140 -19.15 2.61 28.71
N PHE A 141 -19.98 3.49 29.25
CA PHE A 141 -20.05 3.78 30.69
C PHE A 141 -21.43 3.39 31.21
N LEU A 142 -21.47 2.52 32.20
CA LEU A 142 -22.67 2.20 32.95
C LEU A 142 -22.73 3.11 34.18
N ILE A 143 -23.57 4.13 34.12
CA ILE A 143 -23.73 5.12 35.21
C ILE A 143 -25.03 4.78 35.95
N GLY A 144 -24.93 4.59 37.27
CA GLY A 144 -26.06 4.35 38.15
C GLY A 144 -26.97 5.57 38.27
N SER A 145 -28.18 5.37 38.80
CA SER A 145 -29.12 6.47 39.08
C SER A 145 -28.60 7.48 40.10
N ASP A 146 -27.64 7.07 40.93
CA ASP A 146 -26.89 7.90 41.88
C ASP A 146 -25.74 8.71 41.24
N GLY A 147 -25.54 8.59 39.92
CA GLY A 147 -24.46 9.24 39.18
C GLY A 147 -23.09 8.55 39.34
N SER A 148 -23.01 7.43 40.05
CA SER A 148 -21.77 6.67 40.21
C SER A 148 -21.50 5.80 38.98
N LEU A 149 -20.22 5.62 38.62
CA LEU A 149 -19.84 4.69 37.57
C LEU A 149 -19.86 3.26 38.13
N ARG A 150 -20.74 2.42 37.59
CA ARG A 150 -20.89 1.00 37.94
C ARG A 150 -20.18 0.07 36.98
N GLY A 151 -19.93 0.51 35.75
CA GLY A 151 -19.23 -0.29 34.76
C GLY A 151 -18.57 0.53 33.66
N LEU A 152 -17.48 0.00 33.12
CA LEU A 152 -16.73 0.58 32.02
C LEU A 152 -16.36 -0.52 31.03
N ARG A 153 -16.79 -0.40 29.78
CA ARG A 153 -16.49 -1.38 28.75
C ARG A 153 -15.76 -0.72 27.58
N PHE A 154 -14.71 -1.36 27.08
CA PHE A 154 -13.88 -0.82 26.00
C PHE A 154 -13.13 -1.91 25.24
N GLU A 155 -12.70 -1.59 24.02
CA GLU A 155 -11.86 -2.48 23.23
C GLU A 155 -10.47 -2.58 23.85
N ARG A 156 -10.10 -3.78 24.32
CA ARG A 156 -8.77 -4.05 24.87
C ARG A 156 -7.73 -4.11 23.76
N ASP A 157 -8.09 -4.79 22.69
CA ASP A 157 -7.39 -4.85 21.41
C ASP A 157 -8.39 -5.27 20.32
N GLU A 158 -7.87 -5.63 19.14
CA GLU A 158 -8.68 -6.03 17.99
C GLU A 158 -9.63 -7.20 18.29
N ALA A 159 -9.18 -8.16 19.11
CA ALA A 159 -9.84 -9.44 19.34
C ALA A 159 -10.47 -9.56 20.74
N ARG A 160 -10.33 -8.54 21.60
CA ARG A 160 -10.79 -8.62 23.00
C ARG A 160 -11.49 -7.35 23.44
N ILE A 161 -12.57 -7.54 24.20
CA ILE A 161 -13.28 -6.47 24.89
C ILE A 161 -13.06 -6.64 26.39
N ALA A 162 -12.76 -5.55 27.08
CA ALA A 162 -12.66 -5.52 28.54
C ALA A 162 -13.95 -4.93 29.11
N THR A 163 -14.53 -5.62 30.09
CA THR A 163 -15.66 -5.13 30.89
C THR A 163 -15.17 -5.00 32.32
N VAL A 164 -15.17 -3.77 32.82
CA VAL A 164 -14.81 -3.45 34.20
C VAL A 164 -16.09 -3.21 34.98
N THR A 165 -16.27 -3.93 36.09
CA THR A 165 -17.36 -3.71 37.03
C THR A 165 -16.81 -3.06 38.29
N ILE A 166 -17.52 -2.04 38.77
CA ILE A 166 -17.14 -1.22 39.92
C ILE A 166 -18.26 -1.32 40.96
N ASP A 167 -17.94 -1.90 42.11
CA ASP A 167 -18.83 -1.96 43.26
C ASP A 167 -18.13 -1.39 44.49
N GLY A 168 -18.45 -0.13 44.81
CA GLY A 168 -17.75 0.65 45.84
C GLY A 168 -16.25 0.78 45.52
N ASP A 169 -15.44 0.06 46.29
CA ASP A 169 -13.97 0.02 46.13
C ASP A 169 -13.49 -1.22 45.36
N ALA A 170 -14.34 -2.21 45.13
CA ALA A 170 -14.00 -3.39 44.36
C ALA A 170 -14.05 -3.08 42.86
N ILE A 171 -12.94 -3.38 42.16
CA ILE A 171 -12.81 -3.23 40.71
C ILE A 171 -12.47 -4.60 40.12
N HIS A 172 -13.42 -5.18 39.41
CA HIS A 172 -13.25 -6.44 38.69
C HIS A 172 -13.12 -6.17 37.19
N GLU A 173 -12.17 -6.83 36.52
CA GLU A 173 -11.97 -6.75 35.08
C GLU A 173 -12.19 -8.14 34.49
N GLU A 174 -13.11 -8.24 33.53
CA GLU A 174 -13.35 -9.42 32.72
C GLU A 174 -12.95 -9.13 31.28
N ILE A 175 -12.26 -10.07 30.64
CA ILE A 175 -11.83 -9.96 29.25
C ILE A 175 -12.53 -11.05 28.44
N ALA A 176 -13.41 -10.63 27.54
CA ALA A 176 -14.09 -11.52 26.61
C ALA A 176 -13.41 -11.48 25.23
N GLN A 177 -13.26 -12.64 24.60
CA GLN A 177 -12.82 -12.72 23.21
C GLN A 177 -13.98 -12.36 22.28
N ARG A 178 -13.66 -11.64 21.21
CA ARG A 178 -14.57 -11.37 20.11
C ARG A 178 -14.31 -12.35 18.97
N ASP A 179 -15.34 -12.63 18.20
CA ASP A 179 -15.21 -13.53 17.06
C ASP A 179 -14.49 -12.80 15.92
N ILE A 180 -13.21 -13.16 15.69
CA ILE A 180 -12.40 -12.64 14.60
C ILE A 180 -12.30 -13.70 13.51
N GLN A 181 -12.83 -13.37 12.35
CA GLN A 181 -12.84 -14.25 11.19
C GLN A 181 -11.98 -13.66 10.07
N HIS A 182 -11.06 -14.47 9.55
CA HIS A 182 -10.30 -14.15 8.34
C HIS A 182 -11.00 -14.80 7.15
N ARG A 183 -11.63 -13.99 6.31
CA ARG A 183 -12.35 -14.48 5.12
C ARG A 183 -11.50 -14.24 3.89
N VAL A 184 -11.23 -15.31 3.15
CA VAL A 184 -10.48 -15.21 1.89
C VAL A 184 -11.43 -14.81 0.77
N ASN A 185 -11.13 -13.68 0.15
CA ASN A 185 -11.85 -13.12 -0.99
C ASN A 185 -10.98 -13.14 -2.25
N MET A 186 -11.65 -13.03 -3.39
CA MET A 186 -11.04 -13.04 -4.72
C MET A 186 -11.63 -11.92 -5.55
N ALA A 187 -10.79 -11.13 -6.19
CA ALA A 187 -11.22 -10.03 -7.04
C ALA A 187 -10.30 -9.88 -8.26
N SER A 188 -10.86 -9.35 -9.34
CA SER A 188 -10.14 -9.06 -10.58
C SER A 188 -10.53 -7.68 -11.09
N GLY A 189 -9.67 -7.03 -11.86
CA GLY A 189 -9.99 -5.75 -12.50
C GLY A 189 -9.17 -5.47 -13.73
N VAL A 190 -9.68 -4.54 -14.54
CA VAL A 190 -9.02 -4.01 -15.72
C VAL A 190 -8.72 -2.54 -15.47
N ILE A 191 -7.51 -2.12 -15.82
CA ILE A 191 -7.09 -0.73 -15.69
C ILE A 191 -7.75 0.10 -16.79
N GLU A 192 -8.53 1.10 -16.39
CA GLU A 192 -9.12 2.11 -17.28
C GLU A 192 -8.51 3.51 -17.06
N GLY A 193 -7.78 3.70 -15.96
CA GLY A 193 -7.13 4.97 -15.63
C GLY A 193 -6.11 4.83 -14.50
N SER A 194 -6.56 4.42 -13.31
CA SER A 194 -5.67 4.16 -12.18
C SER A 194 -5.98 2.83 -11.49
N LEU A 195 -4.96 2.27 -10.84
CA LEU A 195 -5.10 1.04 -10.05
C LEU A 195 -6.14 1.20 -8.94
N VAL A 196 -6.15 2.35 -8.24
CA VAL A 196 -7.11 2.65 -7.17
C VAL A 196 -8.54 2.68 -7.70
N ALA A 197 -8.78 3.35 -8.83
CA ALA A 197 -10.11 3.43 -9.42
C ALA A 197 -10.60 2.05 -9.89
N ALA A 198 -9.73 1.29 -10.57
CA ALA A 198 -10.07 -0.05 -11.05
C ALA A 198 -10.35 -1.03 -9.89
N ALA A 199 -9.52 -1.01 -8.86
CA ALA A 199 -9.70 -1.87 -7.69
C ALA A 199 -10.94 -1.49 -6.86
N GLY A 200 -11.24 -0.19 -6.73
CA GLY A 200 -12.46 0.27 -6.06
C GLY A 200 -13.74 -0.23 -6.75
N LYS A 201 -13.77 -0.27 -8.09
CA LYS A 201 -14.90 -0.86 -8.86
C LYS A 201 -15.08 -2.36 -8.59
N SER A 202 -14.00 -3.06 -8.27
CA SER A 202 -14.02 -4.50 -7.93
C SER A 202 -14.27 -4.78 -6.44
N GLY A 203 -14.65 -3.77 -5.64
CA GLY A 203 -14.93 -3.93 -4.21
C GLY A 203 -13.69 -4.07 -3.33
N ILE A 204 -12.50 -3.84 -3.87
CA ILE A 204 -11.25 -3.96 -3.11
C ILE A 204 -11.04 -2.71 -2.28
N GLY A 205 -10.84 -2.89 -0.97
CA GLY A 205 -10.55 -1.80 -0.04
C GLY A 205 -9.21 -1.13 -0.31
N TYR A 206 -9.12 0.18 -0.03
CA TYR A 206 -7.93 1.00 -0.29
C TYR A 206 -6.63 0.43 0.32
N GLY A 207 -6.69 -0.16 1.51
CA GLY A 207 -5.53 -0.78 2.16
C GLY A 207 -4.92 -1.92 1.34
N THR A 208 -5.75 -2.79 0.77
CA THR A 208 -5.33 -3.88 -0.13
C THR A 208 -4.73 -3.33 -1.42
N VAL A 209 -5.26 -2.22 -1.94
CA VAL A 209 -4.69 -1.57 -3.14
C VAL A 209 -3.27 -1.06 -2.89
N LEU A 210 -3.05 -0.39 -1.75
CA LEU A 210 -1.72 0.09 -1.38
C LEU A 210 -0.74 -1.07 -1.17
N GLU A 211 -1.19 -2.16 -0.56
CA GLU A 211 -0.34 -3.35 -0.39
C GLU A 211 0.02 -3.97 -1.75
N MET A 212 -0.94 -4.10 -2.66
CA MET A 212 -0.69 -4.60 -4.01
C MET A 212 0.32 -3.71 -4.77
N ALA A 213 0.16 -2.40 -4.68
CA ALA A 213 1.09 -1.44 -5.26
C ALA A 213 2.51 -1.58 -4.65
N LYS A 214 2.61 -1.85 -3.35
CA LYS A 214 3.88 -2.11 -2.66
C LYS A 214 4.54 -3.41 -3.11
N VAL A 215 3.76 -4.48 -3.25
CA VAL A 215 4.25 -5.82 -3.65
C VAL A 215 4.82 -5.78 -5.07
N PHE A 216 4.10 -5.19 -6.03
CA PHE A 216 4.54 -5.11 -7.42
C PHE A 216 5.39 -3.88 -7.75
N GLY A 217 5.43 -2.87 -6.87
CA GLY A 217 6.14 -1.60 -7.10
C GLY A 217 7.64 -1.77 -7.30
N TYR A 218 8.20 -2.94 -6.97
CA TYR A 218 9.56 -3.27 -7.33
C TYR A 218 9.71 -3.52 -8.84
N ASP A 219 8.75 -4.16 -9.50
CA ASP A 219 8.85 -4.58 -10.90
C ASP A 219 8.02 -3.73 -11.88
N ILE A 220 7.00 -3.03 -11.38
CA ILE A 220 6.10 -2.17 -12.15
C ILE A 220 6.13 -0.77 -11.54
N ASP A 221 6.51 0.25 -12.32
CA ASP A 221 6.28 1.63 -11.93
C ASP A 221 4.82 2.00 -12.24
N PHE A 222 3.94 1.95 -11.23
CA PHE A 222 2.52 2.26 -11.42
C PHE A 222 2.24 3.70 -11.89
N THR A 223 3.23 4.60 -11.87
CA THR A 223 3.10 5.96 -12.40
C THR A 223 3.50 6.07 -13.87
N GLN A 224 4.50 5.29 -14.31
CA GLN A 224 5.06 5.38 -15.67
C GLN A 224 4.66 4.23 -16.58
N ASP A 225 4.45 3.03 -16.03
CA ASP A 225 4.29 1.79 -16.78
C ASP A 225 2.84 1.36 -16.92
N LEU A 226 1.94 1.87 -16.07
CA LEU A 226 0.53 1.47 -16.08
C LEU A 226 -0.18 1.93 -17.36
N ARG A 227 -0.92 1.02 -18.02
CA ARG A 227 -1.67 1.31 -19.26
C ARG A 227 -3.11 0.85 -19.15
N VAL A 228 -3.98 1.52 -19.93
CA VAL A 228 -5.35 1.05 -20.11
C VAL A 228 -5.35 -0.34 -20.74
N GLY A 229 -6.14 -1.25 -20.19
CA GLY A 229 -6.22 -2.65 -20.62
C GLY A 229 -5.33 -3.61 -19.84
N ASP A 230 -4.39 -3.11 -19.03
CA ASP A 230 -3.69 -3.93 -18.04
C ASP A 230 -4.69 -4.58 -17.09
N THR A 231 -4.37 -5.77 -16.55
CA THR A 231 -5.29 -6.51 -15.70
C THR A 231 -4.62 -6.97 -14.42
N PHE A 232 -5.39 -7.05 -13.33
CA PHE A 232 -4.92 -7.64 -12.08
C PHE A 232 -5.94 -8.64 -11.54
N ASN A 233 -5.44 -9.63 -10.80
CA ASN A 233 -6.21 -10.56 -10.00
C ASN A 233 -5.59 -10.61 -8.60
N VAL A 234 -6.41 -10.75 -7.58
CA VAL A 234 -5.96 -10.78 -6.18
C VAL A 234 -6.78 -11.76 -5.36
N VAL A 235 -6.09 -12.57 -4.57
CA VAL A 235 -6.61 -13.41 -3.50
C VAL A 235 -6.14 -12.79 -2.19
N TYR A 236 -7.07 -12.31 -1.38
CA TYR A 236 -6.74 -11.52 -0.19
C TYR A 236 -7.67 -11.85 0.97
N GLU A 237 -7.24 -11.57 2.18
CA GLU A 237 -8.07 -11.69 3.36
C GLU A 237 -8.83 -10.40 3.64
N GLU A 238 -10.02 -10.57 4.19
CA GLU A 238 -10.71 -9.54 4.94
C GLU A 238 -10.95 -10.02 6.36
N VAL A 239 -10.72 -9.13 7.32
CA VAL A 239 -10.92 -9.41 8.72
C VAL A 239 -12.31 -8.93 9.09
N TYR A 240 -13.11 -9.85 9.63
CA TYR A 240 -14.44 -9.60 10.17
C TYR A 240 -14.41 -9.75 11.68
N ARG A 241 -15.17 -8.92 12.38
CA ARG A 241 -15.35 -8.96 13.83
C ARG A 241 -16.83 -8.99 14.14
N ASP A 242 -17.29 -10.03 14.82
CA ASP A 242 -18.70 -10.27 15.14
C ASP A 242 -19.62 -10.16 13.91
N GLY A 243 -19.15 -10.70 12.77
CA GLY A 243 -19.89 -10.70 11.51
C GLY A 243 -19.77 -9.42 10.66
N GLU A 244 -19.25 -8.31 11.21
CA GLU A 244 -19.04 -7.06 10.48
C GLU A 244 -17.60 -6.94 9.93
N ARG A 245 -17.45 -6.33 8.75
CA ARG A 245 -16.12 -6.13 8.14
C ARG A 245 -15.33 -5.11 8.95
N LEU A 246 -14.24 -5.55 9.56
CA LEU A 246 -13.36 -4.70 10.37
C LEU A 246 -12.33 -3.97 9.49
N ARG A 247 -11.54 -4.71 8.71
CA ARG A 247 -10.49 -4.14 7.84
C ARG A 247 -10.04 -5.13 6.76
N SER A 248 -9.23 -4.63 5.83
CA SER A 248 -8.45 -5.50 4.95
C SER A 248 -7.45 -6.33 5.77
N GLY A 249 -7.32 -7.61 5.43
CA GLY A 249 -6.24 -8.49 5.85
C GLY A 249 -5.13 -8.51 4.81
N ASP A 250 -4.37 -9.60 4.80
CA ASP A 250 -3.18 -9.75 3.95
C ASP A 250 -3.53 -10.15 2.51
N ILE A 251 -2.71 -9.73 1.54
CA ILE A 251 -2.73 -10.34 0.20
C ILE A 251 -2.08 -11.73 0.28
N LEU A 252 -2.82 -12.77 -0.07
CA LEU A 252 -2.29 -14.14 -0.12
C LEU A 252 -1.58 -14.41 -1.44
N ALA A 253 -2.18 -13.97 -2.54
CA ALA A 253 -1.55 -13.99 -3.85
C ALA A 253 -2.14 -12.91 -4.75
N ALA A 254 -1.35 -12.43 -5.70
CA ALA A 254 -1.81 -11.51 -6.72
C ALA A 254 -1.11 -11.79 -8.05
N SER A 255 -1.76 -11.42 -9.14
CA SER A 255 -1.17 -11.39 -10.47
C SER A 255 -1.45 -10.07 -11.16
N PHE A 256 -0.52 -9.60 -11.97
CA PHE A 256 -0.66 -8.42 -12.79
C PHE A 256 -0.20 -8.71 -14.22
N ILE A 257 -0.96 -8.30 -15.22
CA ILE A 257 -0.52 -8.26 -16.62
C ILE A 257 -0.33 -6.80 -16.96
N ASN A 258 0.93 -6.36 -17.03
CA ASN A 258 1.29 -5.00 -17.39
C ASN A 258 1.95 -5.03 -18.77
N GLN A 259 1.33 -4.36 -19.74
CA GLN A 259 1.79 -4.31 -21.13
C GLN A 259 2.04 -5.71 -21.73
N GLY A 260 1.16 -6.66 -21.41
CA GLY A 260 1.24 -8.05 -21.88
C GLY A 260 2.24 -8.94 -21.13
N LYS A 261 3.02 -8.39 -20.19
CA LYS A 261 3.94 -9.17 -19.36
C LYS A 261 3.27 -9.61 -18.05
N PRO A 262 3.23 -10.92 -17.74
CA PRO A 262 2.66 -11.41 -16.50
C PRO A 262 3.65 -11.26 -15.33
N TYR A 263 3.09 -10.92 -14.18
CA TYR A 263 3.76 -10.86 -12.88
C TYR A 263 2.89 -11.59 -11.86
N HIS A 264 3.52 -12.37 -10.99
CA HIS A 264 2.84 -13.07 -9.90
C HIS A 264 3.55 -12.77 -8.60
N ALA A 265 2.78 -12.68 -7.52
CA ALA A 265 3.31 -12.53 -6.18
C ALA A 265 2.52 -13.44 -5.23
N PHE A 266 3.25 -14.21 -4.43
CA PHE A 266 2.70 -15.13 -3.45
C PHE A 266 3.25 -14.83 -2.07
N ARG A 267 2.38 -14.69 -1.09
CA ARG A 267 2.74 -14.57 0.32
C ARG A 267 3.18 -15.93 0.84
N TYR A 268 4.40 -16.02 1.35
CA TYR A 268 4.97 -17.23 1.92
C TYR A 268 5.42 -16.98 3.36
N THR A 269 5.04 -17.87 4.26
CA THR A 269 5.44 -17.83 5.68
C THR A 269 6.40 -18.99 5.97
N PHE A 270 7.63 -18.62 6.33
CA PHE A 270 8.69 -19.54 6.73
C PHE A 270 8.37 -20.25 8.05
N ALA A 271 9.11 -21.33 8.36
CA ALA A 271 8.97 -22.05 9.63
C ALA A 271 9.23 -21.17 10.87
N ASP A 272 10.07 -20.13 10.73
CA ASP A 272 10.40 -19.17 11.78
C ASP A 272 9.34 -18.07 11.97
N GLY A 273 8.24 -18.13 11.22
CA GLY A 273 7.13 -17.16 11.26
C GLY A 273 7.34 -15.91 10.40
N ARG A 274 8.52 -15.73 9.79
CA ARG A 274 8.75 -14.63 8.85
C ARG A 274 7.87 -14.79 7.62
N THR A 275 7.33 -13.68 7.12
CA THR A 275 6.49 -13.66 5.92
C THR A 275 7.06 -12.70 4.88
N GLU A 276 7.17 -13.16 3.64
CA GLU A 276 7.58 -12.34 2.49
C GLU A 276 6.78 -12.70 1.23
N TYR A 277 6.92 -11.88 0.19
CA TYR A 277 6.30 -12.12 -1.11
C TYR A 277 7.32 -12.62 -2.12
N PHE A 278 6.94 -13.63 -2.91
CA PHE A 278 7.80 -14.26 -3.91
C PHE A 278 7.10 -14.38 -5.27
N ASP A 279 7.89 -14.38 -6.35
CA ASP A 279 7.44 -14.69 -7.69
C ASP A 279 7.11 -16.19 -7.84
N LEU A 280 6.64 -16.59 -9.03
CA LEU A 280 6.26 -17.98 -9.33
C LEU A 280 7.45 -18.96 -9.20
N GLU A 281 8.67 -18.49 -9.38
CA GLU A 281 9.89 -19.29 -9.25
C GLU A 281 10.47 -19.25 -7.83
N GLY A 282 9.76 -18.65 -6.87
CA GLY A 282 10.19 -18.54 -5.48
C GLY A 282 11.27 -17.48 -5.28
N ARG A 283 11.42 -16.50 -6.16
CA ARG A 283 12.33 -15.36 -5.95
C ARG A 283 11.63 -14.25 -5.18
N PRO A 284 12.25 -13.64 -4.18
CA PRO A 284 11.67 -12.51 -3.46
C PRO A 284 11.22 -11.40 -4.42
N MET A 285 10.00 -10.86 -4.22
CA MET A 285 9.51 -9.68 -4.96
C MET A 285 10.36 -8.44 -4.67
N LYS A 286 10.95 -8.37 -3.47
CA LYS A 286 11.91 -7.32 -3.13
C LYS A 286 13.19 -7.51 -3.95
N LYS A 287 13.53 -6.51 -4.75
CA LYS A 287 14.79 -6.49 -5.52
C LYS A 287 16.00 -6.61 -4.59
N SER A 288 17.05 -7.30 -5.04
CA SER A 288 18.30 -7.44 -4.28
C SER A 288 18.95 -6.09 -3.90
N PHE A 289 18.70 -5.05 -4.70
CA PHE A 289 19.23 -3.72 -4.48
C PHE A 289 18.20 -2.61 -4.74
N LEU A 290 18.14 -1.61 -3.85
CA LEU A 290 17.55 -0.31 -4.11
C LEU A 290 18.45 0.43 -5.09
N ARG A 291 17.86 1.01 -6.15
CA ARG A 291 18.60 1.91 -7.05
C ARG A 291 18.94 3.22 -6.37
N ILE A 292 18.05 3.69 -5.50
CA ILE A 292 18.14 4.98 -4.82
C ILE A 292 18.10 4.73 -3.31
N PRO A 293 19.24 4.83 -2.62
CA PRO A 293 19.34 4.55 -1.19
C PRO A 293 19.03 5.75 -0.27
N VAL A 294 18.41 6.82 -0.78
CA VAL A 294 18.20 8.07 -0.03
C VAL A 294 17.00 8.82 -0.61
N GLU A 295 16.24 9.51 0.24
CA GLU A 295 15.26 10.49 -0.22
C GLU A 295 15.99 11.76 -0.69
N PHE A 296 15.77 12.22 -1.91
CA PHE A 296 16.58 13.28 -2.52
C PHE A 296 15.73 14.25 -3.32
N THR A 297 16.24 15.47 -3.53
CA THR A 297 15.54 16.51 -4.31
C THR A 297 15.84 16.42 -5.79
N ARG A 298 17.11 16.13 -6.14
CA ARG A 298 17.56 15.92 -7.53
C ARG A 298 18.89 15.15 -7.56
N ILE A 299 19.17 14.52 -8.69
CA ILE A 299 20.51 13.98 -8.99
C ILE A 299 21.39 15.17 -9.37
N SER A 300 22.36 15.52 -8.53
CA SER A 300 23.27 16.65 -8.78
C SER A 300 24.43 16.30 -9.70
N SER A 301 24.82 15.02 -9.76
CA SER A 301 25.82 14.53 -10.70
C SER A 301 25.61 13.06 -11.02
N GLN A 302 25.66 12.70 -12.30
CA GLN A 302 25.53 11.31 -12.77
C GLN A 302 26.89 10.62 -12.85
N PHE A 303 26.88 9.30 -12.99
CA PHE A 303 28.08 8.51 -13.26
C PHE A 303 28.67 8.91 -14.61
N THR A 304 29.98 9.19 -14.66
CA THR A 304 30.68 9.51 -15.91
C THR A 304 32.09 8.92 -15.93
N THR A 305 32.53 8.46 -17.10
CA THR A 305 33.91 8.02 -17.30
C THR A 305 34.89 9.18 -17.40
N ALA A 306 34.41 10.39 -17.72
CA ALA A 306 35.18 11.63 -17.69
C ALA A 306 34.26 12.85 -17.51
N ARG A 307 34.55 13.73 -16.54
CA ARG A 307 33.95 15.07 -16.40
C ARG A 307 34.95 16.07 -15.82
N ARG A 308 34.75 17.37 -16.05
CA ARG A 308 35.56 18.40 -15.39
C ARG A 308 35.19 18.47 -13.91
N HIS A 309 36.17 18.33 -13.02
CA HIS A 309 35.97 18.33 -11.57
C HIS A 309 35.73 19.77 -11.09
N PRO A 310 34.58 20.07 -10.46
CA PRO A 310 34.18 21.45 -10.16
C PRO A 310 35.11 22.16 -9.16
N VAL A 311 35.84 21.40 -8.33
CA VAL A 311 36.77 21.96 -7.34
C VAL A 311 38.22 21.98 -7.84
N LEU A 312 38.61 21.03 -8.69
CA LEU A 312 40.02 20.82 -9.07
C LEU A 312 40.32 21.29 -10.50
N GLY A 313 39.29 21.58 -11.30
CA GLY A 313 39.42 22.02 -12.70
C GLY A 313 39.86 20.95 -13.70
N THR A 314 40.28 19.76 -13.24
CA THR A 314 40.81 18.66 -14.06
C THR A 314 39.72 17.71 -14.56
N MET A 315 39.96 17.00 -15.67
CA MET A 315 39.08 15.92 -16.12
C MET A 315 39.26 14.69 -15.23
N ARG A 316 38.16 14.23 -14.61
CA ARG A 316 38.14 13.07 -13.71
C ARG A 316 36.86 12.26 -13.91
N ALA A 317 36.98 10.94 -13.82
CA ALA A 317 35.81 10.06 -13.79
C ALA A 317 34.99 10.30 -12.51
N HIS A 318 33.68 10.34 -12.66
CA HIS A 318 32.76 10.30 -11.54
C HIS A 318 32.21 8.89 -11.39
N LYS A 319 32.77 8.15 -10.44
CA LYS A 319 32.56 6.70 -10.31
C LYS A 319 31.33 6.32 -9.47
N GLY A 320 30.38 7.25 -9.36
CA GLY A 320 29.15 7.15 -8.59
C GLY A 320 28.10 8.14 -9.06
N VAL A 321 27.03 8.28 -8.28
CA VAL A 321 25.93 9.23 -8.49
C VAL A 321 25.79 10.08 -7.24
N ASP A 322 25.67 11.39 -7.44
CA ASP A 322 25.47 12.34 -6.36
C ASP A 322 23.99 12.68 -6.23
N TYR A 323 23.39 12.34 -5.09
CA TYR A 323 22.02 12.65 -4.74
C TYR A 323 22.01 13.84 -3.78
N ALA A 324 21.51 14.99 -4.23
CA ALA A 324 21.40 16.16 -3.38
C ALA A 324 20.23 16.01 -2.40
N ALA A 325 20.53 16.14 -1.11
CA ALA A 325 19.58 15.99 -0.02
C ALA A 325 20.00 16.86 1.17
N ARG A 326 19.08 17.18 2.07
CA ARG A 326 19.38 17.99 3.25
C ARG A 326 20.34 17.24 4.18
N THR A 327 21.22 17.97 4.87
CA THR A 327 22.03 17.39 5.95
C THR A 327 21.12 16.70 6.96
N GLY A 328 21.46 15.47 7.35
CA GLY A 328 20.66 14.69 8.27
C GLY A 328 19.61 13.78 7.62
N THR A 329 19.40 13.85 6.30
CA THR A 329 18.53 12.89 5.61
C THR A 329 19.05 11.46 5.79
N PRO A 330 18.23 10.48 6.20
CA PRO A 330 18.65 9.09 6.35
C PRO A 330 19.17 8.47 5.05
N ILE A 331 20.30 7.77 5.13
CA ILE A 331 20.87 6.96 4.04
C ILE A 331 20.65 5.50 4.37
N MET A 332 20.01 4.77 3.47
CA MET A 332 19.65 3.37 3.60
C MET A 332 20.69 2.46 2.94
N ALA A 333 20.89 1.26 3.48
CA ALA A 333 21.62 0.21 2.76
C ALA A 333 20.84 -0.20 1.50
N ALA A 334 21.48 -0.12 0.34
CA ALA A 334 20.85 -0.48 -0.93
C ALA A 334 20.50 -1.96 -1.00
N GLY A 335 21.23 -2.85 -0.35
CA GLY A 335 20.96 -4.28 -0.31
C GLY A 335 21.37 -4.88 1.02
N GLU A 336 20.92 -6.10 1.30
CA GLU A 336 21.42 -6.88 2.43
C GLU A 336 22.93 -7.12 2.26
N GLY A 337 23.68 -7.06 3.36
CA GLY A 337 25.11 -7.34 3.34
C GLY A 337 25.79 -7.18 4.68
N ARG A 338 27.12 -7.13 4.65
CA ARG A 338 27.98 -6.87 5.80
C ARG A 338 28.75 -5.57 5.57
N ILE A 339 28.83 -4.72 6.58
CA ILE A 339 29.64 -3.51 6.51
C ILE A 339 31.12 -3.91 6.47
N SER A 340 31.77 -3.67 5.34
CA SER A 340 33.20 -3.93 5.16
C SER A 340 34.06 -2.75 5.63
N PHE A 341 33.48 -1.54 5.64
CA PHE A 341 34.11 -0.32 6.14
C PHE A 341 33.07 0.66 6.71
N ALA A 342 33.38 1.30 7.84
CA ALA A 342 32.64 2.43 8.40
C ALA A 342 33.63 3.37 9.09
N GLY A 343 33.81 4.58 8.56
CA GLY A 343 34.84 5.50 9.06
C GLY A 343 35.13 6.65 8.11
N TRP A 344 36.27 7.32 8.32
CA TRP A 344 36.74 8.39 7.43
C TRP A 344 37.58 7.80 6.29
N GLN A 345 37.29 8.16 5.04
CA GLN A 345 38.01 7.68 3.87
C GLN A 345 38.33 8.81 2.87
N ASN A 346 39.46 9.48 3.09
CA ASN A 346 40.02 10.48 2.16
C ASN A 346 38.96 11.49 1.67
N GLY A 347 38.87 11.67 0.35
CA GLY A 347 37.93 12.58 -0.29
C GLY A 347 36.46 12.20 -0.10
N TYR A 348 36.12 10.95 0.22
CA TYR A 348 34.74 10.57 0.53
C TYR A 348 34.30 11.07 1.91
N GLY A 349 35.21 11.48 2.79
CA GLY A 349 34.87 11.87 4.15
C GLY A 349 34.34 10.68 4.95
N ARG A 350 33.31 10.90 5.78
CA ARG A 350 32.64 9.82 6.50
C ARG A 350 31.89 8.92 5.51
N THR A 351 32.25 7.64 5.53
CA THR A 351 31.91 6.68 4.50
C THR A 351 31.51 5.35 5.12
N VAL A 352 30.52 4.70 4.52
CA VAL A 352 30.20 3.29 4.73
C VAL A 352 30.41 2.53 3.42
N ILE A 353 30.98 1.33 3.50
CA ILE A 353 31.01 0.38 2.40
C ILE A 353 30.31 -0.89 2.87
N VAL A 354 29.33 -1.35 2.09
CA VAL A 354 28.62 -2.61 2.34
C VAL A 354 29.07 -3.62 1.29
N ASP A 355 29.51 -4.77 1.76
CA ASP A 355 29.77 -5.96 0.95
C ASP A 355 28.52 -6.85 0.98
N HIS A 356 27.93 -7.04 -0.20
CA HIS A 356 26.72 -7.82 -0.39
C HIS A 356 27.02 -9.27 -0.80
N GLY A 357 28.30 -9.65 -0.81
CA GLY A 357 28.77 -10.94 -1.28
C GLY A 357 28.83 -11.03 -2.81
N ARG A 358 29.45 -12.10 -3.31
CA ARG A 358 29.52 -12.44 -4.75
C ARG A 358 30.08 -11.31 -5.62
N GLY A 359 30.96 -10.49 -5.03
CA GLY A 359 31.61 -9.37 -5.71
C GLY A 359 30.80 -8.08 -5.77
N TYR A 360 29.59 -8.02 -5.21
CA TYR A 360 28.79 -6.80 -5.16
C TYR A 360 29.15 -5.95 -3.95
N THR A 361 29.53 -4.69 -4.16
CA THR A 361 29.77 -3.74 -3.07
C THR A 361 29.13 -2.39 -3.38
N THR A 362 28.64 -1.71 -2.34
CA THR A 362 28.15 -0.34 -2.43
C THR A 362 28.93 0.58 -1.50
N LEU A 363 29.18 1.81 -1.95
CA LEU A 363 29.82 2.86 -1.16
C LEU A 363 28.88 4.04 -0.97
N TYR A 364 28.87 4.58 0.24
CA TYR A 364 28.05 5.73 0.65
C TYR A 364 28.97 6.77 1.28
N GLY A 365 29.23 7.87 0.59
CA GLY A 365 30.17 8.92 1.01
C GLY A 365 29.50 10.19 1.53
N HIS A 366 30.36 11.10 2.00
CA HIS A 366 30.08 12.47 2.46
C HIS A 366 29.12 12.58 3.65
N MET A 367 28.99 11.54 4.47
CA MET A 367 28.03 11.53 5.57
C MET A 367 28.31 12.61 6.62
N SER A 368 27.25 13.16 7.22
CA SER A 368 27.37 14.01 8.41
C SER A 368 27.64 13.17 9.65
N ARG A 369 26.98 12.01 9.76
CA ARG A 369 27.13 11.06 10.86
C ARG A 369 26.95 9.64 10.35
N LEU A 370 27.76 8.71 10.87
CA LEU A 370 27.57 7.27 10.64
C LEU A 370 26.40 6.78 11.50
N GLY A 371 25.69 5.75 11.02
CA GLY A 371 24.65 5.08 11.80
C GLY A 371 25.22 4.30 12.99
N GLY A 372 24.36 3.54 13.67
CA GLY A 372 24.74 2.69 14.81
C GLY A 372 25.49 1.41 14.45
N TYR A 373 26.02 1.30 13.23
CA TYR A 373 26.63 0.07 12.73
C TYR A 373 28.16 0.20 12.60
N ALA A 374 28.87 -0.84 13.03
CA ALA A 374 30.33 -0.94 12.93
C ALA A 374 30.77 -1.88 11.80
N LYS A 375 32.07 -1.84 11.47
CA LYS A 375 32.68 -2.84 10.57
C LYS A 375 32.37 -4.25 11.06
N GLY A 376 31.94 -5.11 10.14
CA GLY A 376 31.54 -6.48 10.41
C GLY A 376 30.06 -6.65 10.75
N ALA A 377 29.31 -5.58 11.03
CA ALA A 377 27.87 -5.68 11.29
C ALA A 377 27.10 -6.10 10.04
N ARG A 378 26.05 -6.91 10.22
CA ARG A 378 25.08 -7.24 9.17
C ARG A 378 24.04 -6.13 9.07
N VAL A 379 23.66 -5.79 7.85
CA VAL A 379 22.61 -4.82 7.53
C VAL A 379 21.63 -5.44 6.54
N ARG A 380 20.35 -5.13 6.70
CA ARG A 380 19.31 -5.47 5.73
C ARG A 380 19.15 -4.32 4.74
N GLN A 381 18.61 -4.64 3.57
CA GLN A 381 18.16 -3.60 2.64
C GLN A 381 17.17 -2.65 3.34
N GLY A 382 17.39 -1.34 3.22
CA GLY A 382 16.57 -0.32 3.87
C GLY A 382 17.06 0.13 5.26
N ASP A 383 17.98 -0.60 5.89
CA ASP A 383 18.54 -0.20 7.19
C ASP A 383 19.25 1.15 7.08
N THR A 384 19.00 2.06 8.03
CA THR A 384 19.66 3.38 8.04
C THR A 384 21.11 3.24 8.49
N ILE A 385 22.04 3.35 7.55
CA ILE A 385 23.48 3.18 7.78
C ILE A 385 24.23 4.50 8.05
N GLY A 386 23.55 5.64 7.86
CA GLY A 386 24.11 6.95 8.16
C GLY A 386 23.20 8.07 7.69
N TYR A 387 23.73 9.29 7.69
CA TYR A 387 22.96 10.49 7.38
C TYR A 387 23.73 11.40 6.43
N VAL A 388 23.02 11.99 5.47
CA VAL A 388 23.58 12.91 4.46
C VAL A 388 24.33 14.05 5.14
N GLY A 389 25.43 14.48 4.52
CA GLY A 389 26.23 15.62 4.96
C GLY A 389 27.09 16.14 3.82
N ALA A 390 28.18 16.82 4.19
CA ALA A 390 29.16 17.39 3.27
C ALA A 390 30.60 17.15 3.79
N SER A 391 30.87 15.99 4.39
CA SER A 391 32.22 15.69 4.89
C SER A 391 33.16 15.28 3.75
N GLY A 392 34.47 15.46 3.93
CA GLY A 392 35.45 15.20 2.87
C GLY A 392 35.43 16.26 1.77
N LEU A 393 35.64 15.85 0.52
CA LEU A 393 35.65 16.72 -0.65
C LEU A 393 34.23 16.86 -1.23
N ALA A 394 33.40 17.67 -0.58
CA ALA A 394 32.03 17.94 -1.00
C ALA A 394 31.79 19.46 -1.12
N THR A 395 31.10 19.89 -2.17
CA THR A 395 30.74 21.32 -2.36
C THR A 395 29.47 21.73 -1.62
N GLY A 396 28.71 20.75 -1.12
CA GLY A 396 27.49 20.96 -0.35
C GLY A 396 26.86 19.63 0.06
N PRO A 397 25.74 19.66 0.81
CA PRO A 397 25.09 18.44 1.30
C PRO A 397 24.59 17.52 0.18
N HIS A 398 25.14 16.31 0.10
CA HIS A 398 24.71 15.26 -0.82
C HIS A 398 25.19 13.87 -0.37
N LEU A 399 24.57 12.82 -0.90
CA LEU A 399 25.10 11.47 -0.85
C LEU A 399 25.88 11.21 -2.15
N HIS A 400 27.15 10.81 -2.03
CA HIS A 400 27.87 10.15 -3.12
C HIS A 400 27.67 8.64 -3.02
N TYR A 401 27.02 8.04 -4.01
CA TYR A 401 26.68 6.62 -4.05
C TYR A 401 27.40 5.90 -5.18
N GLU A 402 28.09 4.81 -4.86
CA GLU A 402 28.70 3.94 -5.87
C GLU A 402 28.16 2.52 -5.79
N PHE A 403 28.00 1.90 -6.97
CA PHE A 403 27.72 0.47 -7.10
C PHE A 403 28.87 -0.19 -7.83
N ARG A 404 29.39 -1.30 -7.30
CA ARG A 404 30.56 -2.00 -7.86
C ARG A 404 30.27 -3.49 -8.00
N ILE A 405 30.75 -4.06 -9.11
CA ILE A 405 30.69 -5.50 -9.39
C ILE A 405 32.13 -5.99 -9.60
N ASN A 406 32.58 -6.92 -8.77
CA ASN A 406 33.96 -7.42 -8.74
C ASN A 406 34.98 -6.27 -8.68
N GLY A 407 34.70 -5.24 -7.88
CA GLY A 407 35.53 -4.05 -7.74
C GLY A 407 35.39 -3.01 -8.86
N ALA A 408 34.78 -3.33 -10.00
CA ALA A 408 34.54 -2.39 -11.09
C ALA A 408 33.29 -1.54 -10.85
N HIS A 409 33.43 -0.21 -10.92
CA HIS A 409 32.32 0.72 -10.73
C HIS A 409 31.34 0.66 -11.92
N ARG A 410 30.05 0.64 -11.62
CA ARG A 410 28.96 0.63 -12.60
C ARG A 410 28.03 1.80 -12.32
N ASP A 411 27.45 2.35 -13.38
CA ASP A 411 26.40 3.37 -13.26
C ASP A 411 25.18 2.77 -12.53
N PRO A 412 24.89 3.16 -11.27
CA PRO A 412 23.79 2.59 -10.51
C PRO A 412 22.42 2.86 -11.14
N LEU A 413 22.29 3.89 -11.99
CA LEU A 413 21.04 4.25 -12.67
C LEU A 413 20.76 3.35 -13.87
N LYS A 414 21.81 2.75 -14.46
CA LYS A 414 21.71 1.97 -15.70
C LYS A 414 22.03 0.50 -15.51
N VAL A 415 22.77 0.14 -14.47
CA VAL A 415 23.15 -1.25 -14.22
C VAL A 415 21.90 -2.12 -14.09
N THR A 416 21.89 -3.22 -14.83
CA THR A 416 20.92 -4.30 -14.63
C THR A 416 21.29 -4.97 -13.32
N LEU A 417 20.44 -4.76 -12.31
CA LEU A 417 20.63 -5.39 -11.01
C LEU A 417 20.34 -6.89 -11.13
N PRO A 418 21.11 -7.76 -10.44
CA PRO A 418 20.80 -9.17 -10.43
C PRO A 418 19.39 -9.37 -9.86
N LYS A 419 18.65 -10.32 -10.44
CA LYS A 419 17.43 -10.80 -9.80
C LYS A 419 17.81 -11.45 -8.46
N PRO A 420 16.97 -11.31 -7.43
CA PRO A 420 17.17 -12.05 -6.19
C PRO A 420 17.15 -13.55 -6.49
N GLU A 421 17.93 -14.31 -5.76
CA GLU A 421 17.92 -15.76 -5.89
C GLU A 421 16.58 -16.33 -5.44
N PRO A 422 16.14 -17.45 -6.06
CA PRO A 422 15.00 -18.18 -5.55
C PRO A 422 15.30 -18.74 -4.16
N LEU A 423 14.23 -19.11 -3.45
CA LEU A 423 14.31 -19.90 -2.24
C LEU A 423 15.24 -21.11 -2.43
N PRO A 424 16.02 -21.49 -1.41
CA PRO A 424 16.87 -22.68 -1.48
C PRO A 424 16.00 -23.91 -1.77
N ALA A 425 16.59 -24.92 -2.42
CA ALA A 425 15.84 -26.11 -2.84
C ALA A 425 15.07 -26.79 -1.70
N SER A 426 15.58 -26.71 -0.46
CA SER A 426 14.92 -27.21 0.74
C SER A 426 13.61 -26.50 1.09
N GLU A 427 13.48 -25.21 0.74
CA GLU A 427 12.28 -24.40 0.98
C GLU A 427 11.37 -24.34 -0.24
N LEU A 428 11.93 -24.50 -1.45
CA LEU A 428 11.18 -24.36 -2.70
C LEU A 428 10.02 -25.36 -2.82
N GLY A 429 10.21 -26.60 -2.35
CA GLY A 429 9.15 -27.61 -2.34
C GLY A 429 7.95 -27.18 -1.49
N ARG A 430 8.21 -26.71 -0.26
CA ARG A 430 7.17 -26.20 0.64
C ARG A 430 6.49 -24.95 0.08
N PHE A 431 7.26 -24.04 -0.53
CA PHE A 431 6.72 -22.87 -1.21
C PHE A 431 5.74 -23.27 -2.32
N GLN A 432 6.12 -24.21 -3.18
CA GLN A 432 5.26 -24.69 -4.27
C GLN A 432 3.98 -25.35 -3.74
N GLU A 433 4.08 -26.17 -2.69
CA GLU A 433 2.93 -26.81 -2.06
C GLU A 433 1.92 -25.79 -1.51
N GLN A 434 2.41 -24.75 -0.82
CA GLN A 434 1.58 -23.70 -0.24
C GLN A 434 0.96 -22.77 -1.30
N THR A 435 1.68 -22.49 -2.38
CA THR A 435 1.25 -21.48 -3.38
C THR A 435 0.44 -22.07 -4.53
N ARG A 436 0.54 -23.37 -4.79
CA ARG A 436 -0.23 -24.03 -5.88
C ARG A 436 -1.75 -23.80 -5.80
N PRO A 437 -2.43 -23.91 -4.64
CA PRO A 437 -3.86 -23.59 -4.55
C PRO A 437 -4.18 -22.12 -4.82
N LEU A 438 -3.26 -21.21 -4.47
CA LEU A 438 -3.42 -19.78 -4.70
C LEU A 438 -3.25 -19.42 -6.18
N LEU A 439 -2.29 -20.06 -6.87
CA LEU A 439 -2.14 -19.93 -8.31
C LEU A 439 -3.41 -20.37 -9.05
N ALA A 440 -3.95 -21.54 -8.69
CA ALA A 440 -5.20 -22.03 -9.29
C ALA A 440 -6.38 -21.04 -9.07
N ARG A 441 -6.46 -20.38 -7.92
CA ARG A 441 -7.44 -19.32 -7.65
C ARG A 441 -7.23 -18.08 -8.54
N LEU A 442 -5.99 -17.67 -8.76
CA LEU A 442 -5.68 -16.57 -9.67
C LEU A 442 -6.05 -16.91 -11.12
N ASP A 443 -5.79 -18.15 -11.55
CA ASP A 443 -6.11 -18.61 -12.91
C ASP A 443 -7.62 -18.63 -13.17
N LEU A 444 -8.42 -19.01 -12.16
CA LEU A 444 -9.90 -18.94 -12.24
C LEU A 444 -10.39 -17.50 -12.49
N LEU A 445 -9.73 -16.50 -11.91
CA LEU A 445 -10.06 -15.09 -12.11
C LEU A 445 -9.63 -14.58 -13.50
N GLY A 446 -8.47 -15.03 -14.00
CA GLY A 446 -7.96 -14.68 -15.33
C GLY A 446 -8.69 -15.35 -16.51
N GLY A 447 -9.49 -16.38 -16.23
CA GLY A 447 -10.03 -17.34 -17.19
C GLY A 447 -11.08 -16.84 -18.20
N LYS A 448 -11.60 -15.62 -18.13
CA LYS A 448 -12.60 -15.14 -19.12
C LYS A 448 -12.04 -14.76 -20.49
N ARG A 449 -10.72 -14.78 -20.72
CA ARG A 449 -10.11 -14.43 -22.01
C ARG A 449 -9.31 -15.54 -22.71
N HIS A 450 -8.95 -16.63 -22.04
CA HIS A 450 -8.06 -17.65 -22.61
C HIS A 450 -8.76 -18.84 -23.28
N TYR A 451 -10.08 -19.01 -23.13
CA TYR A 451 -10.83 -20.11 -23.76
C TYR A 451 -11.45 -19.77 -25.12
N ALA A 452 -11.34 -18.53 -25.60
CA ALA A 452 -11.88 -18.12 -26.90
C ALA A 452 -10.88 -18.22 -28.06
N ALA A 453 -9.65 -18.71 -27.80
CA ALA A 453 -8.62 -18.88 -28.83
C ALA A 453 -7.93 -20.24 -28.66
N ARG A 454 -8.66 -21.31 -28.98
CA ARG A 454 -8.09 -22.59 -29.41
C ARG A 454 -8.91 -23.16 -30.54
#